data_AF-A0A7X7RKI7-F1
#
_entry.id   AF-A0A7X7RKI7-F1
#
_cell.length_a   1.000
_cell.length_b   1.000
_cell.length_c   1.000
_cell.angle_alpha   90.00
_cell.angle_beta   90.00
_cell.angle_gamma   90.00
#
_symmetry.space_group_name_H-M   'P 1'
#
loop_
_entity.id
_entity.type
_entity.pdbx_description
1 polymer ?
#
loop_
_entity_poly.entity_id
_entity_poly.type
_entity_poly.pdbx_seq_one_letter_code
_entity_poly.pdbx_strand_id
1 'polypeptide(L)'
;MSDSGSGTYSALADNEARIQACRTDLLRGRNLADAHYQLGQIFQGSNSDNLLAVWHYQQFIATCDGADPRLPEVRILLEHAEKKYYQQLQEHFDKAIDSDLALKVKLLQENNQHMKQWISRLDRENFALREMLLAQRQASSPKTPPAPAFQPAVPPQAAAAPRPPASPAVKMVKPSLTHQVVAGETLSKIAEIYYASSDPAKIRLLLEANPSLKNPKQLRVGSVITIPME
;
A
#
# COMPACT_ATOMS: atom_id res chain seq x y z
N MET A 1 -20.54 -0.85 -47.20
CA MET A 1 -20.25 -1.53 -45.91
C MET A 1 -20.51 -3.01 -46.11
N SER A 2 -19.67 -3.85 -45.52
CA SER A 2 -19.83 -5.31 -45.36
C SER A 2 -19.31 -6.21 -46.49
N ASP A 3 -18.00 -6.50 -46.48
CA ASP A 3 -17.48 -7.77 -47.04
C ASP A 3 -16.15 -8.20 -46.37
N SER A 4 -16.10 -8.18 -45.03
CA SER A 4 -14.89 -8.55 -44.26
C SER A 4 -15.12 -9.73 -43.30
N GLY A 5 -16.34 -10.29 -43.26
CA GLY A 5 -16.71 -11.37 -42.34
C GLY A 5 -16.63 -12.78 -42.94
N SER A 6 -16.63 -12.94 -44.27
CA SER A 6 -16.65 -14.25 -44.92
C SER A 6 -15.25 -14.92 -44.93
N GLY A 7 -14.19 -14.14 -45.10
CA GLY A 7 -12.82 -14.67 -45.21
C GLY A 7 -12.23 -15.22 -43.91
N THR A 8 -12.63 -14.70 -42.74
CA THR A 8 -12.06 -15.12 -41.44
C THR A 8 -12.64 -16.45 -40.96
N TYR A 9 -13.93 -16.69 -41.21
CA TYR A 9 -14.59 -17.94 -40.83
C TYR A 9 -14.06 -19.13 -41.65
N SER A 10 -13.84 -18.94 -42.96
CA SER A 10 -13.24 -19.98 -43.82
C SER A 10 -11.83 -20.35 -43.35
N ALA A 11 -10.98 -19.36 -43.08
CA ALA A 11 -9.60 -19.60 -42.65
C ALA A 11 -9.49 -20.32 -41.31
N LEU A 12 -10.42 -20.08 -40.37
CA LEU A 12 -10.46 -20.77 -39.08
C LEU A 12 -10.87 -22.24 -39.24
N ALA A 13 -11.89 -22.52 -40.05
CA ALA A 13 -12.31 -23.89 -40.36
C ALA A 13 -11.21 -24.69 -41.07
N ASP A 14 -10.50 -24.04 -42.00
CA ASP A 14 -9.36 -24.65 -42.69
C ASP A 14 -8.19 -24.95 -41.74
N ASN A 15 -7.91 -24.07 -40.78
CA ASN A 15 -6.88 -24.30 -39.76
C ASN A 15 -7.25 -25.45 -38.82
N GLU A 16 -8.52 -25.55 -38.41
CA GLU A 16 -8.98 -26.64 -37.54
C GLU A 16 -8.84 -28.01 -38.23
N ALA A 17 -9.23 -28.12 -39.50
CA ALA A 17 -9.04 -29.34 -40.27
C ALA A 17 -7.56 -29.74 -40.38
N ARG A 18 -6.66 -28.77 -40.60
CA ARG A 18 -5.21 -29.00 -40.66
C ARG A 18 -4.63 -29.44 -39.31
N ILE A 19 -5.09 -28.85 -38.20
CA ILE A 19 -4.71 -29.28 -36.85
C ILE A 19 -5.10 -30.73 -36.62
N GLN A 20 -6.32 -31.13 -37.00
CA GLN A 20 -6.78 -32.51 -36.84
C GLN A 20 -5.95 -33.48 -37.69
N ALA A 21 -5.64 -33.13 -38.94
CA ALA A 21 -4.77 -33.95 -39.80
C ALA A 21 -3.39 -34.18 -39.15
N CYS A 22 -2.74 -33.10 -38.69
CA CYS A 22 -1.45 -33.19 -38.00
C CYS A 22 -1.53 -34.05 -36.74
N ARG A 23 -2.59 -33.89 -35.92
CA ARG A 23 -2.82 -34.72 -34.73
C ARG A 23 -2.95 -36.20 -35.08
N THR A 24 -3.65 -36.54 -36.16
CA THR A 24 -3.77 -37.94 -36.58
C THR A 24 -2.43 -38.52 -37.02
N ASP A 25 -1.55 -37.73 -37.64
CA ASP A 25 -0.22 -38.20 -38.03
C ASP A 25 0.71 -38.36 -36.83
N LEU A 26 0.64 -37.47 -35.84
CA LEU A 26 1.30 -37.63 -34.54
C LEU A 26 0.86 -38.91 -33.82
N LEU A 27 -0.46 -39.17 -33.75
CA LEU A 27 -1.00 -40.38 -33.13
C LEU A 27 -0.59 -41.67 -33.85
N ARG A 28 -0.36 -41.60 -35.16
CA ARG A 28 0.07 -42.74 -35.99
C ARG A 28 1.60 -42.87 -36.06
N GLY A 29 2.36 -41.97 -35.46
CA GLY A 29 3.83 -42.00 -35.48
C GLY A 29 4.43 -41.73 -36.86
N ARG A 30 3.72 -41.06 -37.77
CA ARG A 30 4.16 -40.79 -39.15
C ARG A 30 4.46 -39.31 -39.31
N ASN A 31 5.50 -38.97 -40.08
CA ASN A 31 5.85 -37.59 -40.44
C ASN A 31 5.87 -36.64 -39.22
N LEU A 32 6.45 -37.10 -38.10
CA LEU A 32 6.40 -36.40 -36.81
C LEU A 32 6.94 -34.97 -36.90
N ALA A 33 8.12 -34.81 -37.52
CA ALA A 33 8.72 -33.51 -37.74
C ALA A 33 7.78 -32.60 -38.56
N ASP A 34 7.27 -33.07 -39.70
CA ASP A 34 6.36 -32.26 -40.53
C ASP A 34 5.09 -31.84 -39.78
N ALA A 35 4.51 -32.74 -39.00
CA ALA A 35 3.33 -32.45 -38.19
C ALA A 35 3.62 -31.38 -37.11
N HIS A 36 4.77 -31.47 -36.43
CA HIS A 36 5.19 -30.45 -35.48
C HIS A 36 5.47 -29.10 -36.16
N TYR A 37 6.11 -29.08 -37.32
CA TYR A 37 6.35 -27.85 -38.07
C TYR A 37 5.04 -27.15 -38.47
N GLN A 38 4.10 -27.90 -39.06
CA GLN A 38 2.81 -27.36 -39.51
C GLN A 38 1.98 -26.83 -38.34
N LEU A 39 1.95 -27.55 -37.22
CA LEU A 39 1.25 -27.09 -36.02
C LEU A 39 1.88 -25.80 -35.48
N GLY A 40 3.21 -25.69 -35.45
CA GLY A 40 3.91 -24.47 -35.07
C GLY A 40 3.49 -23.26 -35.92
N GLN A 41 3.42 -23.43 -37.24
CA GLN A 41 2.97 -22.38 -38.16
C GLN A 41 1.51 -21.97 -37.93
N ILE A 42 0.62 -22.94 -37.70
CA ILE A 42 -0.80 -22.68 -37.45
C ILE A 42 -0.97 -21.89 -36.14
N PHE A 43 -0.28 -22.29 -35.07
CA PHE A 43 -0.36 -21.61 -33.77
C PHE A 43 0.35 -20.26 -33.76
N GLN A 44 1.20 -19.93 -34.72
CA GLN A 44 1.79 -18.60 -34.87
C GLN A 44 0.86 -17.60 -35.59
N GLY A 45 -0.23 -18.09 -36.21
CA GLY A 45 -1.17 -17.30 -37.02
C GLY A 45 -2.13 -16.39 -36.23
N SER A 46 -3.33 -16.17 -36.78
CA SER A 46 -4.24 -15.07 -36.40
C SER A 46 -4.80 -15.12 -34.97
N ASN A 47 -4.78 -16.28 -34.32
CA ASN A 47 -5.12 -16.45 -32.90
C ASN A 47 -3.91 -17.05 -32.17
N SER A 48 -2.78 -16.32 -32.24
CA SER A 48 -1.45 -16.88 -31.98
C SER A 48 -1.34 -17.43 -30.56
N ASP A 49 -1.27 -18.75 -30.44
CA ASP A 49 -0.98 -19.42 -29.19
C ASP A 49 0.53 -19.66 -29.13
N ASN A 50 1.27 -18.59 -28.81
CA ASN A 50 2.73 -18.58 -28.93
C ASN A 50 3.38 -19.67 -28.06
N LEU A 51 2.77 -20.06 -26.94
CA LEU A 51 3.23 -21.17 -26.12
C LEU A 51 3.21 -22.50 -26.88
N LEU A 52 2.10 -22.79 -27.56
CA LEU A 52 1.98 -24.00 -28.38
C LEU A 52 2.94 -23.94 -29.58
N ALA A 53 3.08 -22.77 -30.22
CA ALA A 53 4.04 -22.59 -31.30
C ALA A 53 5.48 -22.90 -30.86
N VAL A 54 5.92 -22.37 -29.72
CA VAL A 54 7.23 -22.66 -29.10
C VAL A 54 7.39 -24.16 -28.87
N TRP A 55 6.41 -24.80 -28.24
CA TRP A 55 6.46 -26.24 -27.98
C TRP A 55 6.60 -27.05 -29.27
N HIS A 56 5.78 -26.76 -30.28
CA HIS A 56 5.80 -27.45 -31.56
C HIS A 56 7.12 -27.26 -32.31
N TYR A 57 7.71 -26.06 -32.31
CA TYR A 57 9.04 -25.84 -32.90
C TYR A 57 10.16 -26.56 -32.15
N GLN A 58 10.09 -26.63 -30.82
CA GLN A 58 11.05 -27.43 -30.04
C GLN A 58 10.93 -28.93 -30.35
N GLN A 59 9.70 -29.45 -30.47
CA GLN A 59 9.46 -30.84 -30.86
C GLN A 59 9.93 -31.12 -32.29
N PHE A 60 9.76 -30.18 -33.22
CA PHE A 60 10.34 -30.29 -34.56
C PHE A 60 11.85 -30.50 -34.48
N ILE A 61 12.57 -29.62 -33.78
CA ILE A 61 14.03 -29.69 -33.64
C ILE A 61 14.48 -31.00 -32.98
N ALA A 62 13.67 -31.54 -32.06
CA ALA A 62 13.96 -32.81 -31.38
C ALA A 62 13.69 -34.05 -32.24
N THR A 63 12.79 -33.97 -33.21
CA THR A 63 12.32 -35.13 -34.01
C THR A 63 12.81 -35.12 -35.46
N CYS A 64 13.29 -34.00 -35.97
CA CYS A 64 13.80 -33.88 -37.33
C CYS A 64 15.23 -34.43 -37.46
N ASP A 65 15.60 -34.80 -38.68
CA ASP A 65 16.99 -35.14 -38.99
C ASP A 65 17.90 -33.91 -38.85
N GLY A 66 19.12 -34.09 -38.35
CA GLY A 66 20.06 -32.99 -38.13
C GLY A 66 20.50 -32.23 -39.40
N ALA A 67 20.22 -32.79 -40.59
CA ALA A 67 20.47 -32.18 -41.89
C ALA A 67 19.21 -31.57 -42.54
N ASP A 68 18.08 -31.49 -41.81
CA ASP A 68 16.84 -30.93 -42.34
C ASP A 68 17.04 -29.44 -42.72
N PRO A 69 16.75 -29.04 -43.98
CA PRO A 69 16.97 -27.68 -44.45
C PRO A 69 16.11 -26.63 -43.73
N ARG A 70 15.05 -27.03 -43.03
CA ARG A 70 14.15 -26.13 -42.28
C ARG A 70 14.69 -25.77 -40.90
N LEU A 71 15.73 -26.43 -40.41
CA LEU A 71 16.30 -26.17 -39.08
C LEU A 71 16.67 -24.70 -38.83
N PRO A 72 17.34 -23.98 -39.75
CA PRO A 72 17.65 -22.57 -39.54
C PRO A 72 16.40 -21.70 -39.45
N GLU A 73 15.41 -21.97 -40.31
CA GLU A 73 14.13 -21.24 -40.32
C GLU A 73 13.36 -21.48 -39.02
N VAL A 74 13.22 -22.74 -38.59
CA VAL A 74 12.48 -23.09 -37.36
C VAL A 74 13.13 -22.49 -36.12
N ARG A 75 14.46 -22.38 -36.06
CA ARG A 75 15.15 -21.70 -34.95
C ARG A 75 14.79 -20.23 -34.86
N ILE A 76 14.71 -19.54 -36.01
CA ILE A 76 14.28 -18.15 -36.08
C ILE A 76 12.81 -18.04 -35.65
N LEU A 77 11.93 -18.91 -36.15
CA LEU A 77 10.52 -18.92 -35.77
C LEU A 77 10.32 -19.18 -34.28
N LEU A 78 11.09 -20.08 -33.69
CA LEU A 78 11.12 -20.36 -32.26
C LEU A 78 11.49 -19.10 -31.46
N GLU A 79 12.60 -18.44 -31.79
CA GLU A 79 13.03 -17.21 -31.11
C GLU A 79 11.95 -16.12 -31.17
N HIS A 80 11.31 -15.95 -32.33
CA HIS A 80 10.23 -14.99 -32.49
C HIS A 80 8.99 -15.35 -31.67
N ALA A 81 8.63 -16.63 -31.62
CA ALA A 81 7.49 -17.12 -30.83
C ALA A 81 7.76 -16.96 -29.32
N GLU A 82 8.98 -17.27 -28.86
CA GLU A 82 9.40 -17.07 -27.47
C GLU A 82 9.33 -15.59 -27.08
N LYS A 83 9.88 -14.70 -27.90
CA LYS A 83 9.84 -13.26 -27.65
C LYS A 83 8.42 -12.74 -27.54
N LYS A 84 7.52 -13.16 -28.44
CA LYS A 84 6.10 -12.78 -28.38
C LYS A 84 5.40 -13.32 -27.14
N TYR A 85 5.69 -14.57 -26.76
CA TYR A 85 5.13 -15.18 -25.56
C TYR A 85 5.54 -14.41 -24.29
N TYR A 86 6.83 -14.06 -24.15
CA TYR A 86 7.30 -13.26 -23.02
C TYR A 86 6.67 -11.87 -22.97
N GLN A 87 6.50 -11.22 -24.13
CA GLN A 87 5.81 -9.94 -24.20
C GLN A 87 4.35 -10.05 -23.73
N GLN A 88 3.62 -11.07 -24.20
CA GLN A 88 2.23 -11.31 -23.77
C GLN A 88 2.14 -11.56 -22.26
N LEU A 89 3.07 -12.34 -21.73
CA LEU A 89 3.13 -12.65 -20.30
C LEU A 89 3.38 -11.38 -19.48
N GLN A 90 4.33 -10.54 -19.92
CA GLN A 90 4.62 -9.25 -19.30
C GLN A 90 3.38 -8.34 -19.30
N GLU A 91 2.73 -8.16 -20.46
CA GLU A 91 1.53 -7.33 -20.56
C GLU A 91 0.38 -7.82 -19.67
N HIS A 92 0.23 -9.14 -19.51
CA HIS A 92 -0.78 -9.72 -18.64
C HIS A 92 -0.50 -9.43 -17.17
N PHE A 93 0.75 -9.58 -16.73
CA PHE A 93 1.14 -9.29 -15.34
C PHE A 93 1.12 -7.80 -15.02
N ASP A 94 1.56 -6.94 -15.94
CA ASP A 94 1.52 -5.49 -15.77
C ASP A 94 0.07 -5.00 -15.56
N LYS A 95 -0.89 -5.51 -16.36
CA LYS A 95 -2.32 -5.20 -16.18
C LYS A 95 -2.86 -5.69 -14.83
N ALA A 96 -2.42 -6.84 -14.35
CA ALA A 96 -2.84 -7.35 -13.04
C ALA A 96 -2.31 -6.47 -11.90
N ILE A 97 -1.06 -6.02 -11.98
CA ILE A 97 -0.45 -5.09 -11.03
C ILE A 97 -1.17 -3.74 -11.05
N ASP A 98 -1.43 -3.18 -12.23
CA ASP A 98 -2.16 -1.92 -12.39
C ASP A 98 -3.57 -2.01 -11.80
N SER A 99 -4.25 -3.15 -11.99
CA SER A 99 -5.59 -3.37 -11.44
C SER A 99 -5.59 -3.45 -9.91
N ASP A 100 -4.62 -4.13 -9.31
CA ASP A 100 -4.49 -4.21 -7.84
C ASP A 100 -4.12 -2.85 -7.24
N LEU A 101 -3.19 -2.13 -7.88
CA LEU A 101 -2.81 -0.78 -7.48
C LEU A 101 -4.01 0.18 -7.55
N ALA A 102 -4.81 0.12 -8.62
CA ALA A 102 -6.00 0.93 -8.77
C ALA A 102 -7.03 0.65 -7.66
N LEU A 103 -7.24 -0.63 -7.30
CA LEU A 103 -8.12 -1.02 -6.20
C LEU A 103 -7.63 -0.47 -4.86
N LYS A 104 -6.33 -0.59 -4.59
CA LYS A 104 -5.70 -0.08 -3.36
C LYS A 104 -5.81 1.44 -3.25
N VAL A 105 -5.57 2.16 -4.35
CA VAL A 105 -5.70 3.63 -4.39
C VAL A 105 -7.15 4.03 -4.09
N LYS A 106 -8.12 3.36 -4.70
CA LYS A 106 -9.55 3.62 -4.45
C LYS A 106 -9.92 3.41 -2.98
N LEU A 107 -9.51 2.29 -2.38
CA LEU A 107 -9.80 1.99 -0.97
C LEU A 107 -9.17 3.03 -0.02
N LEU A 108 -7.94 3.45 -0.30
CA LEU A 108 -7.27 4.48 0.48
C LEU A 108 -7.97 5.84 0.35
N GLN A 109 -8.46 6.19 -0.84
CA GLN A 109 -9.23 7.42 -1.05
C GLN A 109 -10.56 7.38 -0.28
N GLU A 110 -11.29 6.27 -0.34
CA GLU A 110 -12.55 6.09 0.40
C GLU A 110 -12.34 6.16 1.91
N ASN A 111 -11.30 5.50 2.43
CA ASN A 111 -10.97 5.57 3.86
C ASN A 111 -10.63 7.00 4.28
N ASN A 112 -9.77 7.70 3.51
CA ASN A 112 -9.45 9.10 3.78
C ASN A 112 -10.68 10.02 3.72
N GLN A 113 -11.61 9.79 2.79
CA GLN A 113 -12.86 10.54 2.72
C GLN A 113 -13.73 10.29 3.97
N HIS A 114 -13.87 9.04 4.38
CA HIS A 114 -14.63 8.67 5.57
C HIS A 114 -14.02 9.29 6.84
N MET A 115 -12.69 9.26 7.00
CA MET A 115 -12.00 9.92 8.11
C MET A 115 -12.26 11.43 8.11
N LYS A 116 -12.17 12.10 6.96
CA LYS A 116 -12.47 13.55 6.86
C LYS A 116 -13.91 13.86 7.27
N GLN A 117 -14.87 13.02 6.87
CA GLN A 117 -16.27 13.17 7.27
C GLN A 117 -16.45 13.00 8.78
N TRP A 118 -15.78 12.01 9.38
CA TRP A 118 -15.80 11.77 10.82
C TRP A 118 -15.21 12.94 11.61
N ILE A 119 -14.03 13.45 11.21
CA ILE A 119 -13.41 14.62 11.84
C ILE A 119 -14.37 15.81 11.78
N SER A 120 -14.95 16.08 10.60
CA SER A 120 -15.91 17.17 10.41
C SER A 120 -17.20 17.02 11.23
N ARG A 121 -17.59 15.78 11.57
CA ARG A 121 -18.72 15.51 12.46
C ARG A 121 -18.34 15.77 13.90
N LEU A 122 -17.23 15.19 14.35
CA LEU A 122 -16.72 15.35 15.71
C LEU A 122 -16.42 16.81 16.03
N ASP A 123 -15.87 17.59 15.10
CA ASP A 123 -15.63 19.01 15.29
C ASP A 123 -16.93 19.79 15.52
N ARG A 124 -17.98 19.47 14.76
CA ARG A 124 -19.31 20.09 14.94
C ARG A 124 -19.94 19.72 16.28
N GLU A 125 -19.85 18.45 16.67
CA GLU A 125 -20.36 17.98 17.97
C GLU A 125 -19.59 18.63 19.13
N ASN A 126 -18.26 18.66 19.06
CA ASN A 126 -17.41 19.33 20.05
C ASN A 126 -17.73 20.83 20.14
N PHE A 127 -17.92 21.50 19.01
CA PHE A 127 -18.31 22.91 18.98
C PHE A 127 -19.65 23.13 19.70
N ALA A 128 -20.67 22.34 19.36
CA ALA A 128 -21.99 22.44 19.98
C ALA A 128 -21.98 22.17 21.49
N LEU A 129 -21.22 21.17 21.95
CA LEU A 129 -21.06 20.86 23.37
C LEU A 129 -20.35 21.99 24.13
N ARG A 130 -19.33 22.61 23.52
CA ARG A 130 -18.64 23.76 24.12
C ARG A 130 -19.57 24.96 24.29
N GLU A 131 -20.37 25.26 23.26
CA GLU A 131 -21.41 26.30 23.33
C GLU A 131 -22.42 26.01 24.45
N MET A 132 -22.90 24.77 24.54
CA MET A 132 -23.85 24.37 25.58
C MET A 132 -23.26 24.51 27.00
N LEU A 133 -22.00 24.13 27.20
CA LEU A 133 -21.31 24.28 28.48
C LEU A 133 -21.10 25.76 28.86
N LEU A 134 -20.80 26.61 27.87
CA LEU A 134 -20.70 28.07 28.08
C LEU A 134 -22.04 28.66 28.49
N ALA A 135 -23.12 28.31 27.77
CA ALA A 135 -24.48 28.74 28.10
C ALA A 135 -24.91 28.25 29.50
N GLN A 136 -24.62 27.00 29.84
CA GLN A 136 -24.92 26.44 31.17
C GLN A 136 -24.13 27.15 32.28
N ARG A 137 -22.85 27.47 32.08
CA ARG A 137 -22.06 28.27 33.03
C ARG A 137 -22.60 29.69 33.21
N GLN A 138 -23.05 30.33 32.13
CA GLN A 138 -23.68 31.66 32.23
C GLN A 138 -25.01 31.59 32.97
N ALA A 139 -25.84 30.57 32.72
CA ALA A 139 -27.12 30.37 33.40
C ALA A 139 -26.98 29.96 34.88
N SER A 140 -25.88 29.29 35.24
CA SER A 140 -25.57 28.88 36.62
C SER A 140 -24.71 29.89 37.38
N SER A 141 -24.36 31.03 36.78
CA SER A 141 -23.76 32.14 37.52
C SER A 141 -24.80 32.71 38.50
N PRO A 142 -24.53 32.72 39.82
CA PRO A 142 -25.49 33.26 40.76
C PRO A 142 -25.62 34.76 40.52
N LYS A 143 -26.86 35.25 40.40
CA LYS A 143 -27.18 36.67 40.56
C LYS A 143 -26.65 37.06 41.95
N THR A 144 -25.52 37.75 42.00
CA THR A 144 -24.99 38.33 43.23
C THR A 144 -26.10 39.22 43.80
N PRO A 145 -26.60 38.99 45.03
CA PRO A 145 -27.41 39.98 45.71
C PRO A 145 -26.62 41.30 45.74
N PRO A 146 -27.27 42.47 45.62
CA PRO A 146 -26.57 43.73 45.77
C PRO A 146 -25.85 43.72 47.12
N ALA A 147 -24.55 43.95 47.09
CA ALA A 147 -23.73 43.99 48.29
C ALA A 147 -24.37 44.99 49.29
N PRO A 148 -24.68 44.59 50.53
CA PRO A 148 -25.01 45.56 51.55
C PRO A 148 -23.77 46.44 51.77
N ALA A 149 -23.94 47.74 51.58
CA ALA A 149 -22.92 48.73 51.83
C ALA A 149 -22.56 48.71 53.33
N PHE A 150 -21.41 48.16 53.69
CA PHE A 150 -20.82 48.32 55.01
C PHE A 150 -19.33 48.66 54.94
N GLN A 151 -19.10 49.97 55.01
CA GLN A 151 -18.11 50.73 55.78
C GLN A 151 -16.59 50.56 55.53
N PRO A 152 -15.81 51.65 55.67
CA PRO A 152 -14.37 51.66 55.40
C PRO A 152 -13.60 51.03 56.56
N ALA A 153 -12.87 49.96 56.27
CA ALA A 153 -11.85 49.43 57.18
C ALA A 153 -10.55 50.25 57.04
N VAL A 154 -10.04 50.66 58.20
CA VAL A 154 -8.76 51.37 58.42
C VAL A 154 -7.58 50.56 57.85
N PRO A 155 -6.54 51.19 57.26
CA PRO A 155 -5.43 50.47 56.66
C PRO A 155 -4.38 50.01 57.68
N PRO A 156 -3.86 48.77 57.60
CA PRO A 156 -2.55 48.45 58.11
C PRO A 156 -1.51 48.53 56.98
N GLN A 157 -0.76 49.63 57.02
CA GLN A 157 0.67 49.78 56.79
C GLN A 157 1.43 48.73 55.95
N ALA A 158 2.03 49.23 54.86
CA ALA A 158 3.03 48.54 54.07
C ALA A 158 4.30 48.21 54.89
N ALA A 159 4.74 46.95 54.84
CA ALA A 159 6.09 46.55 55.18
C ALA A 159 6.68 45.77 54.01
N ALA A 160 7.82 46.28 53.51
CA ALA A 160 8.56 45.77 52.39
C ALA A 160 9.22 44.41 52.68
N ALA A 161 9.41 43.64 51.60
CA ALA A 161 10.02 42.32 51.55
C ALA A 161 11.49 42.28 52.05
N PRO A 162 12.01 41.07 52.29
CA PRO A 162 13.01 40.54 51.36
C PRO A 162 12.72 39.10 50.87
N ARG A 163 12.96 38.87 49.56
CA ARG A 163 13.17 37.56 48.87
C ARG A 163 14.66 37.15 49.04
N PRO A 164 15.15 35.88 48.92
CA PRO A 164 14.78 34.78 47.99
C PRO A 164 14.94 33.34 48.60
N PRO A 165 14.94 32.20 47.85
CA PRO A 165 14.63 31.95 46.44
C PRO A 165 13.44 31.00 46.19
N ALA A 166 13.06 30.95 44.92
CA ALA A 166 11.87 30.34 44.35
C ALA A 166 11.78 28.82 44.51
N SER A 167 10.60 28.35 44.92
CA SER A 167 10.13 27.00 44.66
C SER A 167 10.07 26.76 43.15
N PRO A 168 10.59 25.64 42.62
CA PRO A 168 10.47 25.34 41.21
C PRO A 168 8.99 25.11 40.89
N ALA A 169 8.47 25.93 39.98
CA ALA A 169 7.21 25.69 39.29
C ALA A 169 7.29 24.33 38.59
N VAL A 170 6.61 23.31 39.13
CA VAL A 170 6.37 22.08 38.38
C VAL A 170 5.28 22.41 37.37
N LYS A 171 5.75 22.68 36.15
CA LYS A 171 4.99 22.74 34.91
C LYS A 171 3.93 21.64 34.90
N MET A 172 2.74 21.94 34.39
CA MET A 172 1.73 20.94 34.02
C MET A 172 2.42 19.84 33.20
N VAL A 173 2.67 18.68 33.82
CA VAL A 173 3.30 17.54 33.17
C VAL A 173 2.18 16.79 32.44
N LYS A 174 2.24 16.78 31.10
CA LYS A 174 1.49 15.82 30.29
C LYS A 174 1.78 14.41 30.83
N PRO A 175 0.78 13.51 30.98
CA PRO A 175 1.04 12.16 31.47
C PRO A 175 2.12 11.52 30.59
N SER A 176 3.23 11.11 31.20
CA SER A 176 4.33 10.43 30.51
C SER A 176 4.54 9.09 31.18
N LEU A 177 4.63 8.04 30.36
CA LEU A 177 4.83 6.68 30.80
C LEU A 177 6.29 6.29 30.57
N THR A 178 6.94 5.71 31.57
CA THR A 178 8.32 5.22 31.43
C THR A 178 8.31 3.78 30.95
N HIS A 179 9.00 3.48 29.83
CA HIS A 179 9.17 2.12 29.31
C HIS A 179 10.63 1.69 29.38
N GLN A 180 10.89 0.48 29.83
CA GLN A 180 12.23 -0.11 29.84
C GLN A 180 12.42 -0.91 28.56
N VAL A 181 13.46 -0.55 27.79
CA VAL A 181 13.73 -1.18 26.51
C VAL A 181 14.26 -2.60 26.70
N VAL A 182 13.61 -3.57 26.07
CA VAL A 182 14.02 -4.98 26.03
C VAL A 182 14.84 -5.27 24.75
N ALA A 183 15.61 -6.37 24.77
CA ALA A 183 16.44 -6.78 23.63
C ALA A 183 15.61 -6.93 22.34
N GLY A 184 16.00 -6.20 21.29
CA GLY A 184 15.34 -6.25 19.98
C GLY A 184 14.21 -5.25 19.77
N GLU A 185 13.91 -4.40 20.75
CA GLU A 185 12.99 -3.26 20.59
C GLU A 185 13.68 -2.10 19.88
N THR A 186 12.95 -1.47 18.95
CA THR A 186 13.36 -0.24 18.26
C THR A 186 12.38 0.88 18.58
N LEU A 187 12.79 2.14 18.43
CA LEU A 187 11.87 3.28 18.61
C LEU A 187 10.59 3.14 17.78
N SER A 188 10.70 2.57 16.58
CA SER A 188 9.55 2.32 15.72
C SER A 188 8.56 1.33 16.33
N LYS A 189 9.05 0.21 16.91
CA LYS A 189 8.20 -0.76 17.61
C LYS A 189 7.58 -0.18 18.87
N ILE A 190 8.33 0.63 19.62
CA ILE A 190 7.79 1.26 20.82
C ILE A 190 6.73 2.31 20.44
N ALA A 191 6.96 3.09 19.38
CA ALA A 191 5.95 4.03 18.87
C ALA A 191 4.69 3.29 18.40
N GLU A 192 4.83 2.13 17.75
CA GLU A 192 3.73 1.28 17.35
C GLU A 192 2.93 0.73 18.54
N ILE A 193 3.61 0.28 19.61
CA ILE A 193 2.95 -0.21 20.83
C ILE A 193 2.13 0.90 21.52
N TYR A 194 2.68 2.11 21.65
CA TYR A 194 2.08 3.16 22.46
C TYR A 194 1.22 4.17 21.69
N TYR A 195 1.48 4.37 20.40
CA TYR A 195 0.72 5.31 19.55
C TYR A 195 -0.04 4.61 18.43
N ALA A 196 -0.03 3.27 18.37
CA ALA A 196 -0.62 2.46 17.28
C ALA A 196 -0.11 2.86 15.88
N SER A 197 1.01 3.58 15.80
CA SER A 197 1.60 4.07 14.57
C SER A 197 3.11 4.26 14.71
N SER A 198 3.84 3.80 13.70
CA SER A 198 5.29 3.99 13.55
C SER A 198 5.65 5.25 12.76
N ASP A 199 4.75 6.24 12.71
CA ASP A 199 4.93 7.47 11.93
C ASP A 199 6.19 8.26 12.34
N PRO A 200 6.90 8.89 11.39
CA PRO A 200 8.06 9.74 11.67
C PRO A 200 7.76 10.89 12.66
N ALA A 201 6.51 11.35 12.70
CA ALA A 201 6.06 12.38 13.64
C ALA A 201 6.03 11.88 15.09
N LYS A 202 5.58 10.64 15.33
CA LYS A 202 5.56 10.02 16.67
C LYS A 202 6.97 9.60 17.12
N ILE A 203 7.81 9.18 16.18
CA ILE A 203 9.24 8.94 16.45
C ILE A 203 9.94 10.27 16.85
N ARG A 204 9.62 11.38 16.18
CA ARG A 204 10.11 12.71 16.56
C ARG A 204 9.66 13.13 17.96
N LEU A 205 8.40 12.89 18.30
CA LEU A 205 7.84 13.15 19.63
C LEU A 205 8.59 12.37 20.73
N LEU A 206 8.91 11.10 20.47
CA LEU A 206 9.72 10.26 21.37
C LEU A 206 11.17 10.77 21.51
N LEU A 207 11.79 11.25 20.42
CA LEU A 207 13.14 11.82 20.46
C LEU A 207 13.18 13.16 21.20
N GLU A 208 12.15 13.99 21.04
CA GLU A 208 12.02 15.27 21.73
C GLU A 208 11.84 15.08 23.24
N ALA A 209 11.10 14.05 23.66
CA ALA A 209 10.96 13.68 25.06
C ALA A 209 12.21 12.98 25.65
N ASN A 210 13.12 12.49 24.81
CA ASN A 210 14.33 11.78 25.22
C ASN A 210 15.58 12.38 24.56
N PRO A 211 16.02 13.59 24.96
CA PRO A 211 17.16 14.28 24.34
C PRO A 211 18.51 13.54 24.52
N SER A 212 18.57 12.54 25.41
CA SER A 212 19.72 11.63 25.55
C SER A 212 19.86 10.67 24.36
N LEU A 213 18.78 10.40 23.62
CA LEU A 213 18.76 9.55 22.43
C LEU A 213 18.98 10.39 21.17
N LYS A 214 20.24 10.76 20.92
CA LYS A 214 20.60 11.59 19.75
C LYS A 214 20.38 10.90 18.40
N ASN A 215 20.30 9.57 18.36
CA ASN A 215 20.08 8.81 17.13
C ASN A 215 19.03 7.71 17.33
N PRO A 216 18.06 7.56 16.40
CA PRO A 216 17.04 6.51 16.45
C PRO A 216 17.59 5.07 16.46
N LYS A 217 18.80 4.88 15.91
CA LYS A 217 19.48 3.59 15.82
C LYS A 217 20.37 3.27 17.03
N GLN A 218 20.51 4.19 18.00
CA GLN A 218 21.43 4.05 19.15
C GLN A 218 20.71 3.66 20.44
N LEU A 219 19.55 3.02 20.32
CA LEU A 219 18.76 2.63 21.48
C LEU A 219 19.42 1.42 22.15
N ARG A 220 19.87 1.58 23.40
CA ARG A 220 20.57 0.52 24.14
C ARG A 220 19.57 -0.32 24.94
N VAL A 221 19.71 -1.63 24.85
CA VAL A 221 18.94 -2.58 25.67
C VAL A 221 19.12 -2.23 27.16
N GLY A 222 18.02 -2.10 27.89
CA GLY A 222 17.99 -1.72 29.30
C GLY A 222 17.84 -0.21 29.58
N SER A 223 17.83 0.65 28.56
CA SER A 223 17.56 2.08 28.78
C SER A 223 16.09 2.32 29.12
N VAL A 224 15.83 3.19 30.10
CA VAL A 224 14.47 3.68 30.39
C VAL A 224 14.21 4.90 29.52
N ILE A 225 13.11 4.88 28.76
CA ILE A 225 12.69 5.98 27.90
C ILE A 225 11.37 6.56 28.37
N THR A 226 11.23 7.87 28.25
CA THR A 226 10.02 8.61 28.60
C THR A 226 9.12 8.67 27.38
N ILE A 227 7.92 8.12 27.49
CA ILE A 227 6.92 8.11 26.42
C ILE A 227 5.88 9.20 26.73
N PRO A 228 5.91 10.34 26.01
CA PRO A 228 4.93 11.40 26.23
C PRO A 228 3.57 10.95 25.72
N MET A 229 2.58 10.79 26.59
CA MET A 229 1.21 10.56 26.12
C MET A 229 0.61 11.90 25.69
N GLU A 230 0.01 11.92 24.50
CA GLU A 230 -0.81 13.04 24.04
C GLU A 230 -2.22 12.96 24.62
#